data_AF-A0A8J6ECH9-F1
#
_entry.id   AF-A0A8J6ECH9-F1
#
_cell.length_a   1.000
_cell.length_b   1.000
_cell.length_c   1.000
_cell.angle_alpha   90.00
_cell.angle_beta   90.00
_cell.angle_gamma   90.00
#
_symmetry.space_group_name_H-M   'P 1'
#
loop_
_entity.id
_entity.type
_entity.pdbx_description
1 polymer ?
#
loop_
_entity_poly.entity_id
_entity_poly.type
_entity_poly.pdbx_seq_one_letter_code
_entity_poly.pdbx_strand_id
1 'polypeptide(L)'
;MIILLTIFANCVALAIYLPMPEDDTNATNVVLEKVEYIFLFIFIIEAFLKIVAYGLILHTDAYLRNGWNILDFTIVSLGVFTVVLEQINKLQGGVAAPGGKGTGFNVKALRAFRVLRPLRLVSGVPSLQVVLNSIIKAMIPLLHIALLVLFMIIIYAIVGLELFSGKMHKTCYYKGTGKN
;
A
#
# COMPACT_ATOMS: atom_id res chain seq x y z
N MET A 1 22.54 -10.44 0.31
CA MET A 1 23.13 -9.21 -0.29
C MET A 1 22.43 -8.80 -1.58
N ILE A 2 22.28 -9.71 -2.56
CA ILE A 2 21.59 -9.40 -3.85
C ILE A 2 20.15 -8.88 -3.61
N ILE A 3 19.37 -9.53 -2.74
CA ILE A 3 17.99 -9.15 -2.42
C ILE A 3 17.89 -7.73 -1.84
N LEU A 4 18.81 -7.35 -0.96
CA LEU A 4 18.83 -6.01 -0.36
C LEU A 4 19.13 -4.93 -1.42
N LEU A 5 20.02 -5.25 -2.36
CA LEU A 5 20.35 -4.41 -3.51
C LEU A 5 19.14 -4.25 -4.45
N THR A 6 18.41 -5.34 -4.70
CA THR A 6 17.17 -5.32 -5.50
C THR A 6 16.07 -4.50 -4.83
N ILE A 7 15.90 -4.62 -3.51
CA ILE A 7 14.92 -3.82 -2.77
C ILE A 7 15.32 -2.35 -2.77
N PHE A 8 16.59 -2.03 -2.55
CA PHE A 8 17.09 -0.66 -2.60
C PHE A 8 16.89 -0.04 -3.99
N ALA A 9 17.22 -0.77 -5.05
CA ALA A 9 16.98 -0.33 -6.43
C ALA A 9 15.49 -0.10 -6.73
N ASN A 10 14.60 -0.94 -6.18
CA ASN A 10 13.15 -0.78 -6.28
C ASN A 10 12.64 0.45 -5.51
N CYS A 11 13.20 0.75 -4.33
CA CYS A 11 12.90 1.97 -3.59
C CYS A 11 13.34 3.23 -4.34
N VAL A 12 14.52 3.20 -4.96
CA VAL A 12 15.02 4.30 -5.80
C VAL A 12 14.15 4.48 -7.05
N ALA A 13 13.76 3.38 -7.71
CA ALA A 13 12.84 3.43 -8.84
C ALA A 13 11.49 4.05 -8.46
N LEU A 14 10.95 3.69 -7.28
CA LEU A 14 9.72 4.29 -6.77
C LEU A 14 9.90 5.78 -6.42
N ALA A 15 11.06 6.19 -5.92
CA ALA A 15 11.36 7.58 -5.60
C ALA A 15 11.53 8.47 -6.85
N ILE A 16 12.00 7.89 -7.97
CA ILE A 16 12.16 8.59 -9.26
C ILE A 16 10.83 8.67 -10.03
N TYR A 17 9.80 7.91 -9.61
CA TYR A 17 8.49 7.95 -10.24
C TYR A 17 7.85 9.34 -10.08
N LEU A 18 7.70 10.09 -11.18
CA LEU A 18 7.01 11.38 -11.20
C LEU A 18 5.51 11.16 -11.46
N PRO A 19 4.63 11.43 -10.50
CA PRO A 19 3.19 11.46 -10.76
C PRO A 19 2.86 12.73 -11.53
N MET A 20 2.59 12.59 -12.83
CA MET A 20 2.11 13.69 -13.68
C MET A 20 0.58 13.78 -13.58
N PRO A 21 -0.01 14.99 -13.46
CA PRO A 21 -1.43 15.20 -13.71
C PRO A 21 -1.69 15.03 -15.21
N GLU A 22 -2.86 14.48 -15.57
CA GLU A 22 -3.19 13.94 -16.90
C GLU A 22 -2.37 12.70 -17.28
N ASP A 23 -2.97 11.75 -17.98
CA ASP A 23 -2.40 10.42 -18.31
C ASP A 23 -1.21 10.49 -19.30
N ASP A 24 -0.41 11.57 -19.23
CA ASP A 24 0.80 11.82 -19.99
C ASP A 24 1.92 10.91 -19.52
N THR A 25 2.35 10.02 -20.42
CA THR A 25 3.35 9.00 -20.12
C THR A 25 4.70 9.42 -20.68
N ASN A 26 5.62 9.85 -19.81
CA ASN A 26 7.03 10.07 -20.17
C ASN A 26 7.74 8.74 -20.42
N ALA A 27 8.76 8.73 -21.29
CA ALA A 27 9.60 7.55 -21.57
C ALA A 27 10.20 6.94 -20.29
N THR A 28 10.54 7.78 -19.30
CA THR A 28 11.05 7.34 -17.99
C THR A 28 10.05 6.48 -17.22
N ASN A 29 8.75 6.81 -17.25
CA ASN A 29 7.72 6.07 -16.53
C ASN A 29 7.49 4.68 -17.15
N VAL A 30 7.55 4.57 -18.48
CA VAL A 30 7.46 3.28 -19.19
C VAL A 30 8.62 2.35 -18.83
N VAL A 31 9.84 2.91 -18.73
CA VAL A 31 11.03 2.14 -18.31
C VAL A 31 10.90 1.69 -16.86
N LEU A 32 10.45 2.57 -15.96
CA LEU A 32 10.21 2.23 -14.54
C LEU A 32 9.20 1.09 -14.39
N GLU A 33 8.09 1.11 -15.13
CA GLU A 33 7.09 0.03 -15.07
C GLU A 33 7.65 -1.32 -15.52
N LYS A 34 8.47 -1.35 -16.58
CA LYS A 34 9.16 -2.57 -17.01
C LYS A 34 10.12 -3.10 -15.95
N VAL A 35 10.89 -2.21 -15.34
CA VAL A 35 11.84 -2.54 -14.26
C VAL A 35 11.10 -3.12 -13.05
N GLU A 36 9.95 -2.55 -12.67
CA GLU A 36 9.13 -3.07 -11.58
C GLU A 36 8.58 -4.48 -11.85
N TYR A 37 8.26 -4.79 -13.10
CA TYR A 37 7.82 -6.14 -13.49
C TYR A 37 8.98 -7.15 -13.37
N ILE A 38 10.19 -6.78 -13.79
CA ILE A 38 11.40 -7.60 -13.63
C ILE A 38 11.67 -7.87 -12.15
N PHE A 39 11.60 -6.84 -11.30
CA PHE A 39 11.76 -7.02 -9.85
C PHE A 39 10.72 -7.97 -9.26
N LEU A 40 9.45 -7.79 -9.63
CA LEU A 40 8.38 -8.67 -9.18
C LEU A 40 8.66 -10.14 -9.56
N PHE A 41 9.12 -10.40 -10.79
CA PHE A 41 9.46 -11.74 -11.24
C PHE A 41 10.59 -12.38 -10.42
N ILE A 42 11.66 -11.63 -10.16
CA ILE A 42 12.77 -12.09 -9.29
C ILE A 42 12.24 -12.45 -7.89
N PHE A 43 11.35 -11.64 -7.33
CA PHE A 43 10.78 -11.90 -6.01
C PHE A 43 9.83 -13.12 -5.98
N ILE A 44 9.13 -13.42 -7.06
CA ILE A 44 8.34 -14.67 -7.14
C ILE A 44 9.28 -15.87 -7.06
N ILE A 45 10.37 -15.86 -7.83
CA ILE A 45 11.35 -16.95 -7.85
C ILE A 45 11.98 -17.11 -6.46
N GLU A 46 12.37 -16.01 -5.82
CA GLU A 46 12.91 -16.04 -4.46
C GLU A 46 11.91 -16.65 -3.46
N ALA A 47 10.65 -16.20 -3.47
CA ALA A 47 9.63 -16.72 -2.57
C ALA A 47 9.38 -18.21 -2.82
N PHE A 48 9.36 -18.64 -4.07
CA PHE A 48 9.22 -20.05 -4.44
C PHE A 48 10.40 -20.89 -3.94
N LEU A 49 11.64 -20.42 -4.13
CA LEU A 49 12.86 -21.05 -3.60
C LEU A 49 12.80 -21.17 -2.07
N LYS A 50 12.37 -20.12 -1.36
CA LYS A 50 12.20 -20.17 0.11
C LYS A 50 11.16 -21.21 0.51
N ILE A 51 10.02 -21.27 -0.17
CA ILE A 51 8.95 -22.23 0.12
C ILE A 51 9.44 -23.67 -0.08
N VAL A 52 10.20 -23.94 -1.14
CA VAL A 52 10.76 -25.26 -1.42
C VAL A 52 11.88 -25.61 -0.43
N ALA A 53 12.76 -24.66 -0.10
CA ALA A 53 13.89 -24.87 0.80
C ALA A 53 13.48 -25.06 2.27
N TYR A 54 12.50 -24.30 2.75
CA TYR A 54 11.99 -24.42 4.12
C TYR A 54 10.92 -25.52 4.29
N GLY A 55 10.37 -26.02 3.18
CA GLY A 55 9.35 -27.07 3.18
C GLY A 55 7.97 -26.56 3.61
N LEU A 56 6.93 -26.94 2.86
CA LEU A 56 5.59 -26.38 3.02
C LEU A 56 4.93 -26.76 4.37
N ILE A 57 5.11 -27.99 4.88
CA ILE A 57 4.30 -28.52 6.00
C ILE A 57 5.03 -29.55 6.93
N LEU A 58 6.12 -30.21 6.53
CA LEU A 58 6.57 -31.48 7.19
C LEU A 58 7.80 -31.43 8.11
N HIS A 59 8.44 -30.28 8.33
CA HIS A 59 9.50 -30.13 9.33
C HIS A 59 9.11 -29.15 10.45
N THR A 60 9.59 -29.43 11.66
CA THR A 60 9.26 -28.81 12.96
C THR A 60 9.55 -27.30 13.07
N ASP A 61 10.23 -26.71 12.07
CA ASP A 61 10.43 -25.27 11.88
C ASP A 61 9.57 -24.74 10.71
N ALA A 62 8.26 -24.91 10.83
CA ALA A 62 7.29 -24.55 9.80
C ALA A 62 7.43 -23.08 9.32
N TYR A 63 7.48 -22.90 8.00
CA TYR A 63 7.54 -21.60 7.31
C TYR A 63 6.46 -20.61 7.77
N LEU A 64 5.29 -21.11 8.17
CA LEU A 64 4.15 -20.32 8.66
C LEU A 64 4.26 -19.87 10.13
N ARG A 65 5.27 -20.32 10.89
CA ARG A 65 5.49 -19.84 12.27
C ARG A 65 6.29 -18.52 12.32
N ASN A 66 7.02 -18.20 11.25
CA ASN A 66 7.77 -16.95 11.15
C ASN A 66 6.90 -15.88 10.46
N GLY A 67 6.41 -14.91 11.24
CA GLY A 67 5.56 -13.81 10.75
C GLY A 67 6.22 -12.97 9.63
N TRP A 68 7.55 -12.90 9.60
CA TRP A 68 8.29 -12.17 8.57
C TRP A 68 8.25 -12.85 7.19
N ASN A 69 8.20 -14.19 7.17
CA ASN A 69 8.08 -14.97 5.93
C ASN A 69 6.65 -14.89 5.38
N ILE A 70 5.65 -14.84 6.25
CA ILE A 70 4.24 -14.60 5.86
C ILE A 70 4.10 -13.22 5.23
N LEU A 71 4.69 -12.19 5.84
CA LEU A 71 4.68 -10.83 5.30
C LEU A 71 5.28 -10.77 3.89
N ASP A 72 6.45 -11.41 3.68
CA ASP A 72 7.09 -11.47 2.36
C ASP A 72 6.16 -12.12 1.32
N PHE A 73 5.58 -13.28 1.66
CA PHE A 73 4.63 -14.00 0.81
C PHE A 73 3.38 -13.17 0.48
N THR A 74 2.79 -12.49 1.45
CA THR A 74 1.62 -11.61 1.24
C THR A 74 1.94 -10.48 0.28
N ILE A 75 3.12 -9.86 0.38
CA ILE A 75 3.50 -8.79 -0.55
C ILE A 75 3.71 -9.37 -1.96
N VAL A 76 4.25 -10.59 -2.10
CA VAL A 76 4.44 -11.24 -3.42
C VAL A 76 3.08 -11.55 -4.04
N SER A 77 2.17 -12.14 -3.28
CA SER A 77 0.83 -12.48 -3.77
C SER A 77 0.02 -11.24 -4.15
N LEU A 78 0.07 -10.17 -3.36
CA LEU A 78 -0.52 -8.87 -3.71
C LEU A 78 0.09 -8.31 -5.00
N GLY A 79 1.42 -8.38 -5.16
CA GLY A 79 2.10 -7.95 -6.38
C GLY A 79 1.60 -8.71 -7.61
N VAL A 80 1.58 -10.04 -7.55
CA VAL A 80 1.08 -10.88 -8.66
C VAL A 80 -0.39 -10.58 -8.95
N PHE A 81 -1.22 -10.47 -7.91
CA PHE A 81 -2.64 -10.18 -8.05
C PHE A 81 -2.90 -8.84 -8.77
N THR A 82 -2.15 -7.79 -8.44
CA THR A 82 -2.29 -6.48 -9.11
C THR A 82 -1.96 -6.57 -10.60
N VAL A 83 -0.89 -7.29 -10.96
CA VAL A 83 -0.48 -7.48 -12.36
C VAL A 83 -1.51 -8.31 -13.11
N VAL A 84 -1.96 -9.43 -12.55
CA VAL A 84 -2.97 -10.31 -13.17
C VAL A 84 -4.27 -9.56 -13.42
N LEU A 85 -4.76 -8.79 -12.44
CA LEU A 85 -5.95 -7.95 -12.62
C LEU A 85 -5.75 -6.90 -13.71
N GLU A 86 -4.58 -6.25 -13.79
CA GLU A 86 -4.30 -5.29 -14.85
C GLU A 86 -4.35 -5.94 -16.25
N GLN A 87 -3.83 -7.16 -16.39
CA GLN A 87 -3.89 -7.91 -17.65
C GLN A 87 -5.33 -8.31 -18.00
N ILE A 88 -6.12 -8.79 -17.03
CA ILE A 88 -7.53 -9.17 -17.27
C ILE A 88 -8.35 -7.95 -17.73
N ASN A 89 -8.17 -6.79 -17.09
CA ASN A 89 -8.87 -5.56 -17.49
C ASN A 89 -8.48 -5.08 -18.90
N LYS A 90 -7.22 -5.26 -19.32
CA LYS A 90 -6.77 -4.96 -20.70
C LYS A 90 -7.39 -5.90 -21.73
N LEU A 91 -7.58 -7.17 -21.40
CA LEU A 91 -8.21 -8.18 -22.28
C LEU A 91 -9.74 -8.03 -22.34
N GLN A 92 -10.38 -7.59 -21.27
CA GLN A 92 -11.83 -7.31 -21.20
C GLN A 92 -12.22 -5.92 -21.73
N GLY A 93 -11.31 -5.22 -22.42
CA GLY A 93 -11.52 -3.92 -23.09
C GLY A 93 -12.58 -3.91 -24.22
N GLY A 94 -13.61 -4.77 -24.16
CA GLY A 94 -14.78 -4.81 -25.03
C GLY A 94 -16.13 -4.70 -24.31
N VAL A 95 -16.18 -4.58 -22.98
CA VAL A 95 -17.46 -4.34 -22.25
C VAL A 95 -17.38 -3.05 -21.43
N ALA A 96 -16.89 -1.98 -22.06
CA ALA A 96 -17.21 -0.63 -21.63
C ALA A 96 -18.58 -0.25 -22.19
N ALA A 97 -19.65 -0.77 -21.57
CA ALA A 97 -20.98 -0.19 -21.77
C ALA A 97 -20.99 1.20 -21.11
N PRO A 98 -21.26 2.29 -21.86
CA PRO A 98 -21.32 3.62 -21.29
C PRO A 98 -22.55 3.71 -20.39
N GLY A 99 -22.34 3.74 -19.08
CA GLY A 99 -23.41 3.96 -18.09
C GLY A 99 -23.75 2.78 -17.16
N GLY A 100 -23.08 1.63 -17.26
CA GLY A 100 -23.26 0.53 -16.33
C GLY A 100 -22.25 0.58 -15.17
N LYS A 101 -22.72 0.56 -13.92
CA LYS A 101 -21.92 0.27 -12.71
C LYS A 101 -21.38 -1.17 -12.78
N GLY A 102 -20.50 -1.45 -13.72
CA GLY A 102 -19.65 -2.64 -13.72
C GLY A 102 -18.51 -2.38 -12.75
N THR A 103 -18.14 -3.40 -11.99
CA THR A 103 -16.98 -3.46 -11.08
C THR A 103 -15.66 -3.30 -11.83
N GLY A 104 -15.44 -2.14 -12.47
CA GLY A 104 -14.16 -1.71 -12.97
C GLY A 104 -13.28 -1.42 -11.77
N PHE A 105 -12.55 -2.44 -11.31
CA PHE A 105 -11.59 -2.29 -10.23
C PHE A 105 -10.65 -1.13 -10.57
N ASN A 106 -10.58 -0.14 -9.68
CA ASN A 106 -9.72 1.01 -9.83
C ASN A 106 -8.26 0.55 -9.87
N VAL A 107 -7.73 0.33 -11.07
CA VAL A 107 -6.31 0.01 -11.31
C VAL A 107 -5.38 1.08 -10.73
N LYS A 108 -5.87 2.33 -10.57
CA LYS A 108 -5.17 3.40 -9.87
C LYS A 108 -4.95 3.09 -8.37
N ALA A 109 -5.93 2.50 -7.68
CA ALA A 109 -5.76 2.10 -6.28
C ALA A 109 -4.82 0.88 -6.13
N LEU A 110 -4.83 -0.04 -7.10
CA LEU A 110 -3.95 -1.20 -7.11
C LEU A 110 -2.46 -0.82 -7.19
N ARG A 111 -2.13 0.31 -7.82
CA ARG A 111 -0.76 0.85 -7.84
C ARG A 111 -0.26 1.27 -6.46
N ALA A 112 -1.15 1.67 -5.54
CA ALA A 112 -0.77 2.03 -4.17
C ALA A 112 -0.17 0.85 -3.39
N PHE A 113 -0.55 -0.39 -3.68
CA PHE A 113 0.03 -1.57 -3.02
C PHE A 113 1.54 -1.74 -3.27
N ARG A 114 2.12 -1.07 -4.28
CA ARG A 114 3.57 -1.07 -4.52
C ARG A 114 4.34 -0.41 -3.35
N VAL A 115 3.70 0.46 -2.57
CA VAL A 115 4.27 1.07 -1.34
C VAL A 115 4.56 0.05 -0.23
N LEU A 116 4.00 -1.17 -0.33
CA LEU A 116 4.30 -2.25 0.61
C LEU A 116 5.64 -2.91 0.32
N ARG A 117 6.22 -2.78 -0.88
CA ARG A 117 7.48 -3.45 -1.27
C ARG A 117 8.68 -3.06 -0.40
N PRO A 118 8.89 -1.78 -0.02
CA PRO A 118 9.92 -1.39 0.95
C PRO A 118 9.80 -2.12 2.30
N LEU A 119 8.62 -2.57 2.70
CA LEU A 119 8.42 -3.32 3.94
C LEU A 119 9.15 -4.68 3.91
N ARG A 120 9.48 -5.22 2.74
CA ARG A 120 10.33 -6.43 2.63
C ARG A 120 11.77 -6.21 3.07
N LEU A 121 12.26 -4.97 3.05
CA LEU A 121 13.60 -4.65 3.57
C LEU A 121 13.69 -4.98 5.06
N VAL A 122 12.57 -4.85 5.78
CA VAL A 122 12.43 -5.28 7.18
C VAL A 122 12.51 -6.79 7.32
N SER A 123 11.79 -7.56 6.50
CA SER A 123 11.83 -9.03 6.59
C SER A 123 13.20 -9.59 6.15
N GLY A 124 13.95 -8.89 5.31
CA GLY A 124 15.30 -9.28 4.88
C GLY A 124 16.44 -8.91 5.85
N VAL A 125 16.25 -7.94 6.75
CA VAL A 125 17.29 -7.47 7.68
C VAL A 125 16.91 -7.78 9.12
N PRO A 126 17.57 -8.75 9.79
CA PRO A 126 17.20 -9.17 11.15
C PRO A 126 17.31 -8.05 12.18
N SER A 127 18.25 -7.11 12.01
CA SER A 127 18.38 -5.94 12.88
C SER A 127 17.13 -5.05 12.89
N LEU A 128 16.46 -4.90 11.74
CA LEU A 128 15.26 -4.07 11.61
C LEU A 128 14.03 -4.77 12.22
N GLN A 129 13.99 -6.10 12.18
CA GLN A 129 12.96 -6.91 12.84
C GLN A 129 12.97 -6.70 14.35
N VAL A 130 14.16 -6.65 14.97
CA VAL A 130 14.31 -6.41 16.42
C VAL A 130 13.81 -5.02 16.79
N VAL A 131 14.13 -4.01 15.97
CA VAL A 131 13.67 -2.63 16.18
C VAL A 131 12.14 -2.54 16.08
N LEU A 132 11.52 -3.11 15.03
CA LEU A 132 10.06 -3.09 14.90
C LEU A 132 9.36 -3.86 16.02
N ASN A 133 9.89 -5.01 16.44
CA ASN A 133 9.34 -5.74 17.58
C ASN A 133 9.38 -4.90 18.86
N SER A 134 10.44 -4.10 19.04
CA SER A 134 10.57 -3.18 20.18
C SER A 134 9.52 -2.05 20.11
N ILE A 135 9.30 -1.49 18.92
CA ILE A 135 8.28 -0.46 18.68
C ILE A 135 6.88 -1.01 18.95
N ILE A 136 6.55 -2.18 18.42
CA ILE A 136 5.24 -2.82 18.63
C ILE A 136 5.03 -3.08 20.12
N LYS A 137 6.05 -3.57 20.84
CA LYS A 137 5.96 -3.80 22.28
C LYS A 137 5.77 -2.51 23.09
N ALA A 138 6.40 -1.42 22.67
CA ALA A 138 6.23 -0.10 23.28
C ALA A 138 4.88 0.56 22.95
N MET A 139 4.23 0.17 21.84
CA MET A 139 2.91 0.69 21.45
C MET A 139 1.76 0.15 22.33
N ILE A 140 1.88 -1.09 22.83
CA ILE A 140 0.87 -1.73 23.68
C ILE A 140 0.48 -0.86 24.90
N PRO A 141 1.42 -0.33 25.73
CA PRO A 141 1.05 0.53 26.85
C PRO A 141 0.46 1.88 26.42
N LEU A 142 0.84 2.41 25.25
CA LEU A 142 0.29 3.66 24.72
C LEU A 142 -1.17 3.52 24.28
N LEU A 143 -1.63 2.31 23.98
CA LEU A 143 -3.01 2.05 23.54
C LEU A 143 -4.04 2.47 24.59
N HIS A 144 -3.73 2.33 25.88
CA HIS A 144 -4.61 2.81 26.96
C HIS A 144 -4.75 4.33 26.97
N ILE A 145 -3.66 5.06 26.74
CA ILE A 145 -3.66 6.53 26.66
C ILE A 145 -4.39 6.98 25.39
N ALA A 146 -4.12 6.31 24.25
CA ALA A 146 -4.79 6.60 22.98
C ALA A 146 -6.30 6.41 23.07
N LEU A 147 -6.76 5.39 23.79
CA LEU A 147 -8.19 5.15 24.03
C LEU A 147 -8.81 6.28 24.87
N LEU A 148 -8.14 6.77 25.91
CA LEU A 148 -8.60 7.92 26.68
C LEU A 148 -8.70 9.19 25.80
N VAL A 149 -7.67 9.47 25.01
CA VAL A 149 -7.66 10.61 24.08
C VAL A 149 -8.77 10.49 23.04
N LEU A 150 -9.04 9.29 22.53
CA LEU A 150 -10.15 9.03 21.61
C LEU A 150 -11.50 9.39 22.24
N PHE A 151 -11.76 8.96 23.48
CA PHE A 151 -12.97 9.33 24.21
C PHE A 151 -13.10 10.85 24.41
N MET A 152 -12.00 11.50 24.77
CA MET A 152 -11.95 12.96 24.93
C MET A 152 -12.31 13.67 23.62
N ILE A 153 -11.74 13.24 22.49
CA ILE A 153 -12.05 13.80 21.16
C ILE A 153 -13.54 13.63 20.84
N ILE A 154 -14.13 12.47 21.14
CA ILE A 154 -15.56 12.23 20.88
C ILE A 154 -16.44 13.19 21.69
N ILE A 155 -16.17 13.37 22.99
CA ILE A 155 -16.94 14.29 23.84
C ILE A 155 -16.87 15.72 23.29
N TYR A 156 -15.67 16.22 23.01
CA TYR A 156 -15.50 17.57 22.46
C TYR A 156 -16.08 17.71 21.05
N ALA A 157 -16.04 16.66 20.22
CA ALA A 157 -16.66 16.68 18.90
C ALA A 157 -18.19 16.81 18.99
N ILE A 158 -18.85 16.11 19.93
CA ILE A 158 -20.30 16.22 20.15
C ILE A 158 -20.64 17.63 20.65
N VAL A 159 -19.92 18.13 21.67
CA VAL A 159 -20.15 19.49 22.18
C VAL A 159 -19.93 20.54 21.09
N GLY A 160 -18.87 20.39 20.29
CA GLY A 160 -18.57 21.28 19.17
C GLY A 160 -19.63 21.22 18.07
N LEU A 161 -20.19 20.04 17.78
CA LEU A 161 -21.29 19.87 16.84
C LEU A 161 -22.54 20.61 17.35
N GLU A 162 -22.93 20.41 18.61
CA GLU A 162 -24.10 21.10 19.19
C GLU A 162 -23.93 22.63 19.22
N LEU A 163 -22.72 23.11 19.53
CA LEU A 163 -22.44 24.54 19.67
C LEU A 163 -22.31 25.26 18.32
N PHE A 164 -21.69 24.61 17.34
CA PHE A 164 -21.30 25.24 16.07
C PHE A 164 -22.05 24.70 14.84
N SER A 165 -22.99 23.78 15.01
CA SER A 165 -23.82 23.28 13.90
C SER A 165 -24.50 24.44 13.16
N GLY A 166 -24.24 24.54 11.86
CA GLY A 166 -24.85 25.52 10.96
C GLY A 166 -24.38 26.97 11.12
N LYS A 167 -23.47 27.29 12.05
CA LYS A 167 -23.06 28.69 12.33
C LYS A 167 -22.05 29.26 11.33
N MET A 168 -21.28 28.41 10.64
CA MET A 168 -20.19 28.83 9.72
C MET A 168 -20.57 28.89 8.23
N HIS A 169 -21.86 28.92 7.88
CA HIS A 169 -22.32 28.96 6.48
C HIS A 169 -22.35 30.36 5.84
N LYS A 170 -21.90 31.40 6.55
CA LYS A 170 -21.91 32.78 6.05
C LYS A 170 -20.51 33.23 5.72
N THR A 171 -20.31 33.71 4.50
CA THR A 171 -19.08 34.39 4.08
C THR A 171 -19.44 35.69 3.35
N CYS A 172 -18.56 36.68 3.39
CA CYS A 172 -18.77 37.96 2.73
C CYS A 172 -18.48 37.82 1.23
N TYR A 173 -19.43 38.21 0.38
CA TYR A 173 -19.25 38.32 -1.06
C TYR A 173 -19.49 39.76 -1.53
N TYR A 174 -18.79 40.15 -2.59
CA TYR A 174 -19.06 41.42 -3.26
C TYR A 174 -20.43 41.36 -3.96
N LYS A 175 -21.23 42.42 -3.82
CA LYS A 175 -22.52 42.53 -4.51
C LYS A 175 -22.28 42.48 -6.02
N GLY A 176 -22.82 41.45 -6.70
CA GLY A 176 -22.79 41.32 -8.16
C GLY A 176 -22.05 40.09 -8.72
N THR A 177 -21.35 39.29 -7.91
CA THR A 177 -20.56 38.13 -8.40
C THR A 177 -21.32 36.80 -8.48
N GLY A 178 -22.65 36.80 -8.37
CA GLY A 178 -23.48 35.64 -8.73
C GLY A 178 -23.24 34.33 -7.95
N LYS A 179 -22.79 34.40 -6.69
CA LYS A 179 -22.78 33.25 -5.78
C LYS A 179 -23.67 33.56 -4.59
N ASN A 180 -24.82 32.88 -4.56
CA ASN A 180 -25.79 32.91 -3.47
C ASN A 180 -25.28 32.13 -2.27
#